data_AF-A0A1G3VRW0-F1
#
_entry.id   AF-A0A1G3VRW0-F1
#
_cell.length_a   1.000
_cell.length_b   1.000
_cell.length_c   1.000
_cell.angle_alpha   90.00
_cell.angle_beta   90.00
_cell.angle_gamma   90.00
#
_symmetry.space_group_name_H-M   'P 1'
#
loop_
_entity.id
_entity.type
_entity.pdbx_description
1 polymer ?
#
loop_
_entity_poly.entity_id
_entity_poly.type
_entity_poly.pdbx_seq_one_letter_code
_entity_poly.pdbx_strand_id
1 'polypeptide(L)'
;MKFRFEKRVLALLEGSIDIHIHSAPDVYPRLLNDVELALSAKENGMRAILIKNHYFETASRAQIATDLADFPVFGGIALNLTNGGLNRHAVKMALKLGAKQVWMPTVHADYFVKNKSHVANLATEIGADVEGVSLVKADGALKDELYEIFDIIKEGDAIFATGHVTKEEAKLAVREAAKRGVRKILVTHPAATFVHYSVDDMKEILD
;
A
#
# COMPACT_ATOMS: atom_id res chain seq x y z
N MET A 1 9.65 -6.32 20.97
CA MET A 1 11.01 -5.73 21.11
C MET A 1 10.86 -4.35 21.72
N LYS A 2 11.43 -4.08 22.90
CA LYS A 2 11.40 -2.73 23.46
C LYS A 2 12.42 -1.85 22.77
N PHE A 3 11.95 -0.79 22.11
CA PHE A 3 12.84 0.16 21.46
C PHE A 3 13.68 0.93 22.49
N ARG A 4 14.94 1.19 22.15
CA ARG A 4 15.87 1.97 22.98
C ARG A 4 15.97 3.42 22.52
N PHE A 5 14.81 4.07 22.38
CA PHE A 5 14.75 5.49 22.03
C PHE A 5 14.59 6.38 23.26
N GLU A 6 14.86 7.67 23.10
CA GLU A 6 14.56 8.67 24.12
C GLU A 6 13.06 8.63 24.48
N LYS A 7 12.73 8.91 25.75
CA LYS A 7 11.33 8.86 26.23
C LYS A 7 10.36 9.66 25.38
N ARG A 8 10.77 10.84 24.88
CA ARG A 8 9.94 11.68 24.00
C ARG A 8 9.58 11.02 22.67
N VAL A 9 10.46 10.15 22.15
CA VAL A 9 10.21 9.38 20.92
C VAL A 9 9.27 8.23 21.21
N LEU A 10 9.46 7.51 22.32
CA LEU A 10 8.56 6.43 22.74
C LEU A 10 7.14 6.94 22.99
N ALA A 11 6.99 8.15 23.52
CA ALA A 11 5.70 8.78 23.73
C ALA A 11 4.91 9.04 22.43
N LEU A 12 5.57 9.11 21.26
CA LEU A 12 4.90 9.23 19.96
C LEU A 12 4.23 7.92 19.52
N LEU A 13 4.66 6.78 20.07
CA LEU A 13 4.09 5.47 19.73
C LEU A 13 2.78 5.20 20.47
N GLU A 14 2.60 5.79 21.67
CA GLU A 14 1.41 5.59 22.49
C GLU A 14 0.14 6.04 21.74
N GLY A 15 -0.80 5.12 21.56
CA GLY A 15 -2.05 5.35 20.82
C GLY A 15 -1.90 5.51 19.30
N SER A 16 -0.67 5.47 18.77
CA SER A 16 -0.40 5.64 17.33
C SER A 16 -0.86 4.46 16.48
N ILE A 17 -0.99 4.69 15.18
CA ILE A 17 -1.27 3.66 14.18
C ILE A 17 -0.27 3.84 13.04
N ASP A 18 0.50 2.79 12.74
CA ASP A 18 1.33 2.74 11.55
C ASP A 18 0.61 1.92 10.47
N ILE A 19 0.35 2.56 9.32
CA ILE A 19 -0.48 2.00 8.25
C ILE A 19 0.32 1.39 7.09
N HIS A 20 1.66 1.30 7.18
CA HIS A 20 2.48 0.78 6.08
C HIS A 20 3.74 0.07 6.59
N ILE A 21 3.56 -1.14 7.13
CA ILE A 21 4.69 -1.97 7.60
C ILE A 21 4.85 -3.21 6.71
N HIS A 22 6.07 -3.61 6.40
CA HIS A 22 6.34 -4.91 5.77
C HIS A 22 6.91 -5.90 6.79
N SER A 23 6.22 -7.02 6.97
CA SER A 23 6.51 -8.10 7.92
C SER A 23 6.59 -9.45 7.21
N ALA A 24 7.33 -10.39 7.78
CA ALA A 24 7.39 -11.76 7.27
C ALA A 24 6.06 -12.50 7.50
N PRO A 25 5.67 -13.45 6.63
CA PRO A 25 6.38 -13.88 5.42
C PRO A 25 6.36 -12.83 4.30
N ASP A 26 7.49 -12.69 3.61
CA ASP A 26 7.66 -11.80 2.46
C ASP A 26 8.78 -12.37 1.56
N VAL A 27 8.79 -11.97 0.29
CA VAL A 27 9.86 -12.30 -0.65
C VAL A 27 11.18 -11.65 -0.21
N TYR A 28 11.09 -10.48 0.42
CA TYR A 28 12.25 -9.82 1.01
C TYR A 28 12.40 -10.19 2.49
N PRO A 29 13.62 -10.42 3.00
CA PRO A 29 13.84 -10.63 4.43
C PRO A 29 13.28 -9.48 5.27
N ARG A 30 12.47 -9.82 6.28
CA ARG A 30 11.90 -8.86 7.24
C ARG A 30 12.41 -9.14 8.65
N LEU A 31 12.45 -8.08 9.46
CA LEU A 31 12.97 -8.16 10.82
C LEU A 31 12.09 -9.01 11.74
N LEU A 32 10.77 -8.92 11.57
CA LEU A 32 9.77 -9.59 12.39
C LEU A 32 8.71 -10.22 11.48
N ASN A 33 8.14 -11.34 11.92
CA ASN A 33 6.89 -11.85 11.35
C ASN A 33 5.67 -11.07 11.84
N ASP A 34 4.49 -11.35 11.28
CA ASP A 34 3.24 -10.65 11.61
C ASP A 34 2.89 -10.65 13.11
N VAL A 35 3.06 -11.80 13.78
CA VAL A 35 2.73 -11.97 15.20
C VAL A 35 3.76 -11.25 16.07
N GLU A 36 5.05 -11.42 15.77
CA GLU A 36 6.14 -10.74 16.48
C GLU A 36 6.02 -9.21 16.37
N LEU A 37 5.65 -8.71 15.18
CA LEU A 37 5.41 -7.29 14.94
C LEU A 37 4.22 -6.79 15.75
N ALA A 38 3.11 -7.53 15.76
CA ALA A 38 1.91 -7.18 16.53
C ALA A 38 2.18 -7.15 18.04
N LEU A 39 2.87 -8.16 18.57
CA LEU A 39 3.30 -8.20 19.97
C LEU A 39 4.22 -7.02 20.30
N SER A 40 5.17 -6.71 19.41
CA SER A 40 6.05 -5.56 19.59
C SER A 40 5.28 -4.23 19.57
N ALA A 41 4.29 -4.06 18.68
CA ALA A 41 3.46 -2.87 18.64
C ALA A 41 2.64 -2.71 19.94
N LYS A 42 2.04 -3.80 20.42
CA LYS A 42 1.31 -3.87 21.70
C LYS A 42 2.21 -3.50 22.89
N GLU A 43 3.41 -4.06 22.96
CA GLU A 43 4.40 -3.78 24.01
C GLU A 43 4.85 -2.31 24.05
N ASN A 44 4.77 -1.60 22.93
CA ASN A 44 5.16 -0.19 22.79
C ASN A 44 3.96 0.77 22.80
N GLY A 45 2.78 0.33 23.23
CA GLY A 45 1.61 1.19 23.45
C GLY A 45 0.89 1.65 22.18
N MET A 46 1.21 1.08 21.01
CA MET A 46 0.50 1.42 19.78
C MET A 46 -0.96 0.97 19.83
N ARG A 47 -1.84 1.61 19.05
CA ARG A 47 -3.27 1.27 18.98
C ARG A 47 -3.59 0.20 17.94
N ALA A 48 -2.86 0.20 16.83
CA ALA A 48 -3.02 -0.76 15.74
C ALA A 48 -1.82 -0.69 14.78
N ILE A 49 -1.72 -1.68 13.89
CA ILE A 49 -0.80 -1.66 12.74
C ILE A 49 -1.51 -2.13 11.47
N LEU A 50 -0.99 -1.74 10.30
CA LEU A 50 -1.38 -2.28 9.00
C LEU A 50 -0.15 -2.87 8.29
N ILE A 51 -0.23 -4.16 7.97
CA ILE A 51 0.82 -4.89 7.27
C ILE A 51 0.58 -4.92 5.77
N LYS A 52 1.65 -4.76 5.00
CA LYS A 52 1.67 -4.70 3.54
C LYS A 52 2.60 -5.79 3.01
N ASN A 53 2.32 -6.24 1.80
CA ASN A 53 3.23 -7.03 0.98
C ASN A 53 3.13 -6.50 -0.47
N HIS A 54 4.20 -6.62 -1.24
CA HIS A 54 4.17 -6.22 -2.65
C HIS A 54 3.46 -7.26 -3.53
N TYR A 55 3.59 -8.54 -3.22
CA TYR A 55 3.19 -9.63 -4.11
C TYR A 55 1.85 -10.24 -3.72
N PHE A 56 1.51 -10.28 -2.43
CA PHE A 56 0.35 -11.01 -1.94
C PHE A 56 -0.56 -10.16 -1.05
N GLU A 57 -1.80 -10.61 -0.93
CA GLU A 57 -2.80 -10.10 0.02
C GLU A 57 -2.33 -10.29 1.47
N THR A 58 -2.65 -9.35 2.37
CA THR A 58 -2.23 -9.43 3.78
C THR A 58 -3.36 -9.42 4.83
N ALA A 59 -4.63 -9.21 4.49
CA ALA A 59 -5.75 -9.29 5.42
C ALA A 59 -5.95 -10.69 6.00
N SER A 60 -5.69 -11.74 5.21
CA SER A 60 -5.69 -13.13 5.68
C SER A 60 -4.75 -13.33 6.88
N ARG A 61 -3.47 -13.01 6.71
CA ARG A 61 -2.45 -13.12 7.77
C ARG A 61 -2.63 -12.09 8.89
N ALA A 62 -3.21 -10.93 8.60
CA ALA A 62 -3.55 -9.92 9.61
C ALA A 62 -4.60 -10.42 10.62
N GLN A 63 -5.59 -11.20 10.18
CA GLN A 63 -6.56 -11.82 11.09
C GLN A 63 -5.87 -12.82 12.03
N ILE A 64 -5.01 -13.69 11.48
CA ILE A 64 -4.24 -14.67 12.27
C ILE A 64 -3.37 -13.95 13.31
N ALA A 65 -2.67 -12.89 12.90
CA ALA A 65 -1.84 -12.10 13.81
C ALA A 65 -2.65 -11.37 14.88
N THR A 66 -3.84 -10.88 14.53
CA THR A 66 -4.77 -10.26 15.47
C THR A 66 -5.16 -11.23 16.59
N ASP A 67 -5.54 -12.45 16.23
CA ASP A 67 -5.98 -13.47 17.19
C ASP A 67 -4.81 -13.93 18.08
N LEU A 68 -3.64 -14.17 17.50
CA LEU A 68 -2.48 -14.68 18.24
C LEU A 68 -1.83 -13.63 19.16
N ALA A 69 -1.84 -12.35 18.76
CA ALA A 69 -1.26 -11.27 19.56
C ALA A 69 -2.28 -10.58 20.48
N ASP A 70 -3.58 -10.84 20.29
CA ASP A 70 -4.67 -10.09 20.91
C ASP A 70 -4.45 -8.57 20.70
N PHE A 71 -4.25 -8.18 19.43
CA PHE A 71 -3.88 -6.83 19.03
C PHE A 71 -4.44 -6.48 17.65
N PRO A 72 -4.99 -5.28 17.40
CA PRO A 72 -5.55 -4.95 16.09
C PRO A 72 -4.47 -4.88 14.99
N VAL A 73 -4.48 -5.88 14.09
CA VAL A 73 -3.66 -5.91 12.88
C VAL A 73 -4.57 -5.84 11.66
N PHE A 74 -4.28 -4.91 10.75
CA PHE A 74 -4.99 -4.75 9.50
C PHE A 74 -4.11 -5.15 8.31
N GLY A 75 -4.73 -5.54 7.21
CA GLY A 75 -4.03 -5.86 5.96
C GLY A 75 -4.56 -5.09 4.77
N GLY A 76 -4.04 -5.41 3.60
CA GLY A 76 -4.41 -4.79 2.33
C GLY A 76 -3.94 -5.60 1.13
N ILE A 77 -4.09 -5.01 -0.06
CA ILE A 77 -3.69 -5.64 -1.32
C ILE A 77 -3.05 -4.62 -2.26
N ALA A 78 -1.91 -4.98 -2.85
CA ALA A 78 -1.26 -4.20 -3.90
C ALA A 78 -1.57 -4.78 -5.29
N LEU A 79 -2.02 -3.94 -6.21
CA LEU A 79 -2.46 -4.32 -7.57
C LEU A 79 -1.29 -4.56 -8.53
N ASN A 80 -0.29 -5.31 -8.06
CA ASN A 80 0.80 -5.83 -8.88
C ASN A 80 0.35 -7.07 -9.66
N LEU A 81 1.14 -7.45 -10.67
CA LEU A 81 0.86 -8.63 -11.53
C LEU A 81 0.56 -9.93 -10.77
N THR A 82 1.18 -10.18 -9.62
CA THR A 82 0.92 -11.37 -8.79
C THR A 82 -0.50 -11.41 -8.20
N ASN A 83 -1.18 -10.27 -8.11
CA ASN A 83 -2.60 -10.16 -7.76
C ASN A 83 -3.50 -9.93 -8.99
N GLY A 84 -2.94 -10.10 -10.21
CA GLY A 84 -3.64 -9.91 -11.48
C GLY A 84 -3.65 -8.47 -12.00
N GLY A 85 -2.81 -7.58 -11.49
CA GLY A 85 -2.78 -6.17 -11.91
C GLY A 85 -4.02 -5.41 -11.41
N LEU A 86 -4.64 -4.60 -12.28
CA LEU A 86 -5.88 -3.85 -12.00
C LEU A 86 -7.11 -4.77 -11.92
N ASN A 87 -7.05 -5.76 -11.04
CA ASN A 87 -8.01 -6.84 -10.92
C ASN A 87 -9.07 -6.51 -9.86
N ARG A 88 -10.24 -6.07 -10.32
CA ARG A 88 -11.41 -5.80 -9.45
C ARG A 88 -11.83 -7.01 -8.60
N HIS A 89 -11.67 -8.23 -9.10
CA HIS A 89 -12.08 -9.44 -8.39
C HIS A 89 -11.18 -9.70 -7.19
N ALA A 90 -9.87 -9.50 -7.35
CA ALA A 90 -8.91 -9.57 -6.25
C ALA A 90 -9.21 -8.51 -5.18
N VAL A 91 -9.47 -7.26 -5.59
CA VAL A 91 -9.87 -6.17 -4.67
C VAL A 91 -11.12 -6.56 -3.88
N LYS A 92 -12.17 -6.99 -4.58
CA LYS A 92 -13.45 -7.35 -3.95
C LYS A 92 -13.29 -8.47 -2.92
N MET A 93 -12.50 -9.49 -3.22
CA MET A 93 -12.27 -10.60 -2.29
C MET A 93 -11.39 -10.19 -1.11
N ALA A 94 -10.34 -9.39 -1.34
CA ALA A 94 -9.50 -8.85 -0.26
C ALA A 94 -10.31 -8.00 0.72
N LEU A 95 -11.16 -7.08 0.22
CA LEU A 95 -12.02 -6.26 1.09
C LEU A 95 -13.03 -7.10 1.87
N LYS A 96 -13.63 -8.14 1.25
CA LYS A 96 -14.48 -9.10 1.97
C LYS A 96 -13.74 -9.88 3.05
N LEU A 97 -12.45 -10.13 2.85
CA LEU A 97 -11.56 -10.75 3.83
C LEU A 97 -11.04 -9.74 4.88
N GLY A 98 -11.44 -8.47 4.81
CA GLY A 98 -11.12 -7.46 5.82
C GLY A 98 -9.95 -6.54 5.50
N ALA A 99 -9.42 -6.56 4.26
CA ALA A 99 -8.44 -5.58 3.81
C ALA A 99 -8.95 -4.15 4.04
N LYS A 100 -8.08 -3.27 4.54
CA LYS A 100 -8.38 -1.86 4.81
C LYS A 100 -7.74 -0.90 3.81
N GLN A 101 -6.82 -1.38 3.00
CA GLN A 101 -6.10 -0.56 2.03
C GLN A 101 -5.85 -1.31 0.72
N VAL A 102 -6.02 -0.58 -0.39
CA VAL A 102 -5.78 -1.05 -1.75
C VAL A 102 -4.74 -0.12 -2.37
N TRP A 103 -3.55 -0.65 -2.63
CA TRP A 103 -2.51 0.07 -3.35
C TRP A 103 -2.63 -0.20 -4.85
N MET A 104 -2.55 0.85 -5.65
CA MET A 104 -2.18 0.75 -7.06
C MET A 104 -0.82 0.04 -7.22
N PRO A 105 -0.42 -0.31 -8.46
CA PRO A 105 0.85 -1.01 -8.70
C PRO A 105 2.03 -0.35 -7.97
N THR A 106 2.91 -1.19 -7.43
CA THR A 106 4.12 -0.76 -6.72
C THR A 106 5.36 -1.25 -7.47
N VAL A 107 5.91 -2.41 -7.12
CA VAL A 107 7.06 -3.00 -7.82
C VAL A 107 6.76 -3.32 -9.29
N HIS A 108 5.49 -3.56 -9.64
CA HIS A 108 5.05 -3.75 -11.01
C HIS A 108 4.36 -2.53 -11.61
N ALA A 109 4.55 -1.32 -11.06
CA ALA A 109 4.15 -0.10 -11.77
C ALA A 109 5.02 0.05 -13.04
N ASP A 110 4.42 0.45 -14.17
CA ASP A 110 5.11 0.56 -15.46
C ASP A 110 6.38 1.42 -15.38
N TYR A 111 6.26 2.61 -14.78
CA TYR A 111 7.41 3.48 -14.55
C TYR A 111 8.47 2.85 -13.66
N PHE A 112 8.08 2.15 -12.58
CA PHE A 112 9.00 1.52 -11.66
C PHE A 112 9.79 0.38 -12.34
N VAL A 113 9.11 -0.47 -13.13
CA VAL A 113 9.74 -1.57 -13.87
C VAL A 113 10.76 -1.04 -14.89
N LYS A 114 10.41 0.02 -15.63
CA LYS A 114 11.30 0.67 -16.60
C LYS A 114 12.52 1.36 -15.95
N ASN A 115 12.41 1.75 -14.68
CA ASN A 115 13.45 2.47 -13.93
C ASN A 115 13.99 1.68 -12.72
N LYS A 116 13.85 0.36 -12.73
CA LYS A 116 14.11 -0.53 -11.57
C LYS A 116 15.52 -0.43 -10.97
N SER A 117 16.50 0.08 -11.72
CA SER A 117 17.86 0.34 -11.23
C SER A 117 17.93 1.35 -10.06
N HIS A 118 16.91 2.20 -9.90
CA HIS A 118 16.87 3.20 -8.82
C HIS A 118 16.62 2.61 -7.42
N VAL A 119 16.11 1.38 -7.30
CA VAL A 119 15.85 0.72 -6.01
C VAL A 119 16.37 -0.73 -6.06
N ALA A 120 17.68 -0.90 -5.96
CA ALA A 120 18.38 -2.18 -6.14
C ALA A 120 17.75 -3.34 -5.33
N ASN A 121 17.32 -3.09 -4.09
CA ASN A 121 16.75 -4.11 -3.22
C ASN A 121 15.37 -4.61 -3.67
N LEU A 122 14.61 -3.81 -4.41
CA LEU A 122 13.29 -4.21 -4.94
C LEU A 122 13.38 -4.73 -6.39
N ALA A 123 14.50 -4.46 -7.07
CA ALA A 123 14.71 -4.84 -8.46
C ALA A 123 15.00 -6.33 -8.65
N THR A 124 15.49 -7.02 -7.61
CA THR A 124 15.96 -8.41 -7.68
C THR A 124 14.92 -9.38 -8.23
N GLU A 125 13.65 -9.15 -7.87
CA GLU A 125 12.53 -10.03 -8.22
C GLU A 125 11.78 -9.58 -9.48
N ILE A 126 12.25 -8.49 -10.13
CA ILE A 126 11.64 -7.97 -11.36
C ILE A 126 12.46 -8.45 -12.56
N GLY A 127 11.95 -9.48 -13.23
CA GLY A 127 12.52 -10.03 -14.47
C GLY A 127 12.75 -8.98 -15.56
N ALA A 128 13.65 -9.26 -16.49
CA ALA A 128 13.93 -8.37 -17.63
C ALA A 128 12.75 -8.29 -18.62
N ASP A 129 11.90 -9.29 -18.62
CA ASP A 129 10.74 -9.53 -19.47
C ASP A 129 9.41 -9.03 -18.87
N VAL A 130 9.43 -8.52 -17.64
CA VAL A 130 8.21 -8.03 -16.98
C VAL A 130 7.73 -6.74 -17.65
N GLU A 131 6.49 -6.76 -18.15
CA GLU A 131 5.76 -5.56 -18.53
C GLU A 131 5.01 -5.01 -17.32
N GLY A 132 5.25 -3.73 -16.98
CA GLY A 132 4.59 -3.13 -15.83
C GLY A 132 3.15 -2.69 -16.11
N VAL A 133 2.44 -2.39 -15.03
CA VAL A 133 1.05 -1.97 -15.03
C VAL A 133 0.99 -0.45 -14.99
N SER A 134 0.51 0.15 -16.08
CA SER A 134 0.12 1.57 -16.12
C SER A 134 -1.36 1.72 -15.74
N LEU A 135 -1.70 2.86 -15.12
CA LEU A 135 -3.08 3.24 -14.80
C LEU A 135 -3.81 3.86 -15.99
N VAL A 136 -3.08 4.32 -17.01
CA VAL A 136 -3.63 5.03 -18.16
C VAL A 136 -3.56 4.21 -19.45
N LYS A 137 -4.41 4.56 -20.39
CA LYS A 137 -4.40 4.10 -21.78
C LYS A 137 -3.39 4.93 -22.59
N ALA A 138 -3.17 4.55 -23.84
CA ALA A 138 -2.23 5.25 -24.73
C ALA A 138 -2.63 6.71 -25.02
N ASP A 139 -3.91 7.06 -24.88
CA ASP A 139 -4.44 8.42 -25.03
C ASP A 139 -4.33 9.25 -23.73
N GLY A 140 -3.79 8.67 -22.65
CA GLY A 140 -3.67 9.31 -21.33
C GLY A 140 -4.93 9.25 -20.47
N ALA A 141 -6.03 8.66 -20.95
CA ALA A 141 -7.22 8.45 -20.15
C ALA A 141 -7.02 7.32 -19.13
N LEU A 142 -7.68 7.42 -17.97
CA LEU A 142 -7.65 6.36 -16.96
C LEU A 142 -8.25 5.06 -17.52
N LYS A 143 -7.67 3.92 -17.18
CA LYS A 143 -8.19 2.59 -17.54
C LYS A 143 -9.57 2.35 -16.92
N ASP A 144 -10.44 1.67 -17.68
CA ASP A 144 -11.86 1.54 -17.30
C ASP A 144 -12.04 0.69 -16.03
N GLU A 145 -11.14 -0.27 -15.83
CA GLU A 145 -11.07 -1.15 -14.67
C GLU A 145 -10.95 -0.38 -13.35
N LEU A 146 -10.33 0.80 -13.37
CA LEU A 146 -10.12 1.60 -12.17
C LEU A 146 -11.41 2.19 -11.62
N TYR A 147 -12.37 2.54 -12.47
CA TYR A 147 -13.64 3.10 -12.00
C TYR A 147 -14.42 2.09 -11.15
N GLU A 148 -14.45 0.83 -11.57
CA GLU A 148 -15.09 -0.23 -10.79
C GLU A 148 -14.30 -0.56 -9.52
N ILE A 149 -12.96 -0.49 -9.57
CA ILE A 149 -12.14 -0.62 -8.37
C ILE A 149 -12.44 0.51 -7.37
N PHE A 150 -12.61 1.75 -7.83
CA PHE A 150 -12.99 2.88 -6.97
C PHE A 150 -14.38 2.68 -6.36
N ASP A 151 -15.34 2.19 -7.13
CA ASP A 151 -16.68 1.86 -6.63
C ASP A 151 -16.59 0.79 -5.52
N ILE A 152 -15.79 -0.27 -5.72
CA ILE A 152 -15.56 -1.32 -4.71
C ILE A 152 -14.85 -0.76 -3.45
N ILE A 153 -13.84 0.10 -3.62
CA ILE A 153 -13.13 0.73 -2.49
C ILE A 153 -14.07 1.62 -1.67
N LYS A 154 -14.91 2.40 -2.36
CA LYS A 154 -15.93 3.26 -1.74
C LYS A 154 -16.93 2.43 -0.94
N GLU A 155 -17.49 1.38 -1.54
CA GLU A 155 -18.44 0.47 -0.88
C GLU A 155 -17.82 -0.21 0.34
N GLY A 156 -16.55 -0.61 0.25
CA GLY A 156 -15.80 -1.25 1.33
C GLY A 156 -15.24 -0.29 2.38
N ASP A 157 -15.45 1.03 2.24
CA ASP A 157 -14.89 2.09 3.10
C ASP A 157 -13.36 1.92 3.32
N ALA A 158 -12.66 1.51 2.27
CA ALA A 158 -11.23 1.21 2.28
C ALA A 158 -10.40 2.41 1.83
N ILE A 159 -9.10 2.38 2.14
CA ILE A 159 -8.13 3.38 1.73
C ILE A 159 -7.67 3.07 0.30
N PHE A 160 -7.87 4.01 -0.63
CA PHE A 160 -7.19 4.00 -1.92
C PHE A 160 -5.77 4.57 -1.74
N ALA A 161 -4.76 3.87 -2.25
CA ALA A 161 -3.37 4.31 -2.16
C ALA A 161 -2.68 4.29 -3.53
N THR A 162 -1.92 5.34 -3.84
CA THR A 162 -1.36 5.57 -5.19
C THR A 162 -0.24 4.61 -5.59
N GLY A 163 0.35 3.85 -4.67
CA GLY A 163 1.43 2.92 -5.01
C GLY A 163 2.70 3.64 -5.52
N HIS A 164 3.39 3.05 -6.49
CA HIS A 164 4.63 3.61 -7.07
C HIS A 164 4.43 4.08 -8.54
N VAL A 165 3.19 4.42 -8.90
CA VAL A 165 2.86 4.97 -10.22
C VAL A 165 3.42 6.39 -10.35
N THR A 166 3.43 6.96 -11.56
CA THR A 166 3.92 8.32 -11.74
C THR A 166 3.02 9.33 -11.01
N LYS A 167 3.55 10.52 -10.72
CA LYS A 167 2.75 11.58 -10.08
C LYS A 167 1.58 12.03 -10.98
N GLU A 168 1.74 11.98 -12.29
CA GLU A 168 0.70 12.30 -13.27
C GLU A 168 -0.43 11.25 -13.23
N GLU A 169 -0.08 9.97 -13.25
CA GLU A 169 -1.05 8.87 -13.09
C GLU A 169 -1.76 8.96 -11.74
N ALA A 170 -1.02 9.23 -10.66
CA ALA A 170 -1.55 9.36 -9.32
C ALA A 170 -2.51 10.54 -9.18
N LYS A 171 -2.15 11.73 -9.67
CA LYS A 171 -3.04 12.92 -9.65
C LYS A 171 -4.35 12.66 -10.38
N LEU A 172 -4.28 12.03 -11.56
CA LEU A 172 -5.46 11.66 -12.32
C LEU A 172 -6.33 10.64 -11.56
N ALA A 173 -5.73 9.58 -11.03
CA ALA A 173 -6.43 8.54 -10.30
C ALA A 173 -7.06 9.06 -9.00
N VAL A 174 -6.36 9.91 -8.23
CA VAL A 174 -6.87 10.56 -7.02
C VAL A 174 -8.08 11.42 -7.35
N ARG A 175 -7.98 12.27 -8.37
CA ARG A 175 -9.09 13.15 -8.80
C ARG A 175 -10.33 12.34 -9.20
N GLU A 176 -10.16 11.29 -10.00
CA GLU A 176 -11.28 10.46 -10.45
C GLU A 176 -11.86 9.61 -9.30
N ALA A 177 -11.03 9.06 -8.42
CA ALA A 177 -11.49 8.33 -7.23
C ALA A 177 -12.30 9.26 -6.29
N ALA A 178 -11.83 10.49 -6.07
CA ALA A 178 -12.54 11.49 -5.27
C ALA A 178 -13.89 11.86 -5.89
N LYS A 179 -13.95 12.14 -7.21
CA LYS A 179 -15.21 12.37 -7.94
C LYS A 179 -16.19 11.18 -7.84
N ARG A 180 -15.67 9.96 -7.81
CA ARG A 180 -16.46 8.73 -7.63
C ARG A 180 -16.97 8.56 -6.20
N GLY A 181 -16.43 9.30 -5.24
CA GLY A 181 -16.83 9.32 -3.84
C GLY A 181 -15.98 8.45 -2.92
N VAL A 182 -14.76 8.09 -3.31
CA VAL A 182 -13.78 7.48 -2.40
C VAL A 182 -13.35 8.51 -1.36
N ARG A 183 -13.59 8.21 -0.08
CA ARG A 183 -13.37 9.15 1.03
C ARG A 183 -11.97 9.08 1.65
N LYS A 184 -11.30 7.93 1.52
CA LYS A 184 -10.01 7.67 2.16
C LYS A 184 -8.96 7.49 1.06
N ILE A 185 -8.09 8.48 0.91
CA ILE A 185 -7.07 8.51 -0.13
C ILE A 185 -5.70 8.75 0.53
N LEU A 186 -4.71 7.94 0.16
CA LEU A 186 -3.34 8.04 0.62
C LEU A 186 -2.37 8.16 -0.56
N VAL A 187 -1.69 9.30 -0.66
CA VAL A 187 -0.56 9.43 -1.59
C VAL A 187 0.63 8.68 -1.01
N THR A 188 1.06 7.64 -1.71
CA THR A 188 2.10 6.70 -1.25
C THR A 188 3.49 7.27 -1.52
N HIS A 189 4.32 7.33 -0.48
CA HIS A 189 5.72 7.74 -0.54
C HIS A 189 5.99 9.06 -1.31
N PRO A 190 5.24 10.16 -1.10
CA PRO A 190 5.42 11.37 -1.91
C PRO A 190 6.84 11.94 -1.81
N ALA A 191 7.53 11.75 -0.67
CA ALA A 191 8.92 12.19 -0.49
C ALA A 191 9.98 11.23 -1.08
N ALA A 192 9.58 10.10 -1.68
CA ALA A 192 10.54 9.14 -2.22
C ALA A 192 11.08 9.58 -3.58
N THR A 193 12.36 9.34 -3.79
CA THR A 193 13.09 9.77 -4.98
C THR A 193 12.59 9.12 -6.27
N PHE A 194 11.95 7.96 -6.22
CA PHE A 194 11.50 7.24 -7.42
C PHE A 194 10.11 7.65 -7.93
N VAL A 195 9.37 8.50 -7.19
CA VAL A 195 8.09 9.07 -7.64
C VAL A 195 8.14 10.57 -7.94
N HIS A 196 9.22 11.26 -7.52
CA HIS A 196 9.55 12.63 -7.92
C HIS A 196 8.46 13.69 -7.69
N TYR A 197 7.70 13.61 -6.58
CA TYR A 197 6.80 14.71 -6.19
C TYR A 197 7.63 15.90 -5.68
N SER A 198 7.29 17.09 -6.18
CA SER A 198 7.63 18.34 -5.51
C SER A 198 6.65 18.64 -4.37
N VAL A 199 6.97 19.60 -3.50
CA VAL A 199 6.03 20.07 -2.47
C VAL A 199 4.75 20.64 -3.10
N ASP A 200 4.85 21.27 -4.28
CA ASP A 200 3.68 21.80 -4.98
C ASP A 200 2.82 20.67 -5.56
N ASP A 201 3.45 19.60 -6.08
CA ASP A 201 2.72 18.40 -6.50
C ASP A 201 1.95 17.76 -5.32
N MET A 202 2.55 17.77 -4.11
CA MET A 202 1.91 17.25 -2.89
C MET A 202 0.74 18.11 -2.43
N LYS A 203 0.72 19.41 -2.72
CA LYS A 203 -0.41 20.29 -2.41
C LYS A 203 -1.52 20.12 -3.43
N GLU A 204 -1.18 20.17 -4.72
CA GLU A 204 -2.15 20.07 -5.82
C GLU A 204 -2.95 18.77 -5.78
N ILE A 205 -2.33 17.66 -5.39
CA ILE A 205 -3.04 16.36 -5.32
C ILE A 205 -4.06 16.27 -4.17
N LEU A 206 -4.05 17.23 -3.24
CA LEU A 206 -5.00 17.30 -2.13
C LEU A 206 -6.23 18.18 -2.44
N ASP A 207 -6.16 18.99 -3.50
CA ASP A 207 -7.23 19.90 -3.96
C ASP A 207 -8.27 19.16 -4.82
#